data_AF-A0A521CXE7-F1
#
_entry.id   AF-A0A521CXE7-F1
#
_cell.length_a   1.000
_cell.length_b   1.000
_cell.length_c   1.000
_cell.angle_alpha   90.00
_cell.angle_beta   90.00
_cell.angle_gamma   90.00
#
_symmetry.space_group_name_H-M   'P 1'
#
loop_
_entity.id
_entity.type
_entity.pdbx_description
1 polymer ?
#
loop_
_entity_poly.entity_id
_entity_poly.type
_entity_poly.pdbx_seq_one_letter_code
_entity_poly.pdbx_strand_id
1 'polypeptide(L)'
;MRTRYDFVAQEGTHFGIIRSIDEIVAEIANPVDIWNADASAMTIVDGKVSAWLGRSGRQLAQANAALRPTYTGNGLRFMDQNTMSPNAYLALAGTQIAAQNTMTVASRVRLVPESLPVDLHYLWGWHQPFNRLQYRYVSGNNFMRLQVGNVNVEVDLPANHGGDIGAVAVYNFNPATGGGTTALHIAGVGSAVANINAAPEFQGFTLGGAGGGVVQDMPGWASKLGIWTGAASGADLAALLAWVG
;
A
#
# COMPACT_ATOMS: atom_id res chain seq x y z
N MET A 1 -42.00 -23.46 25.64
CA MET A 1 -42.58 -22.14 25.28
C MET A 1 -41.50 -21.38 24.54
N ARG A 2 -41.66 -21.09 23.24
CA ARG A 2 -40.64 -20.41 22.42
C ARG A 2 -41.19 -19.01 22.12
N THR A 3 -40.63 -17.99 22.75
CA THR A 3 -41.05 -16.60 22.54
C THR A 3 -40.64 -16.18 21.13
N ARG A 4 -41.63 -15.90 20.28
CA ARG A 4 -41.43 -15.36 18.93
C ARG A 4 -41.75 -13.87 19.01
N TYR A 5 -40.79 -13.02 18.68
CA TYR A 5 -41.00 -11.58 18.56
C TYR A 5 -41.22 -11.26 17.09
N ASP A 6 -42.43 -10.82 16.75
CA ASP A 6 -42.74 -10.28 15.43
C ASP A 6 -42.39 -8.79 15.46
N PHE A 7 -41.29 -8.42 14.80
CA PHE A 7 -40.94 -7.03 14.58
C PHE A 7 -41.58 -6.56 13.26
N VAL A 8 -42.57 -5.69 13.35
CA VAL A 8 -43.08 -4.94 12.19
C VAL A 8 -42.20 -3.70 12.04
N ALA A 9 -41.37 -3.66 11.00
CA ALA A 9 -40.64 -2.45 10.64
C ALA A 9 -41.63 -1.34 10.26
N GLN A 10 -41.41 -0.10 10.71
CA GLN A 10 -42.23 1.04 10.28
C GLN A 10 -42.13 1.21 8.76
N GLU A 11 -43.25 1.42 8.07
CA GLU A 11 -43.26 1.83 6.67
C GLU A 11 -42.35 3.05 6.49
N GLY A 12 -41.35 2.93 5.59
CA GLY A 12 -40.36 3.99 5.31
C GLY A 12 -39.02 3.85 6.04
N THR A 13 -38.85 2.88 6.95
CA THR A 13 -37.53 2.57 7.52
C THR A 13 -36.81 1.50 6.68
N HIS A 14 -36.15 1.95 5.61
CA HIS A 14 -35.15 1.12 4.95
C HIS A 14 -33.90 1.09 5.84
N PHE A 15 -33.38 -0.10 6.15
CA PHE A 15 -31.96 -0.20 6.52
C PHE A 15 -31.18 0.50 5.41
N GLY A 16 -30.47 1.58 5.75
CA GLY A 16 -29.69 2.34 4.76
C GLY A 16 -28.79 1.40 3.95
N ILE A 17 -28.46 1.80 2.72
CA ILE A 17 -27.53 1.03 1.88
C ILE A 17 -26.21 0.86 2.65
N ILE A 18 -25.93 -0.37 3.08
CA ILE A 18 -24.62 -0.70 3.68
C ILE A 18 -23.64 -0.71 2.52
N ARG A 19 -22.85 0.35 2.44
CA ARG A 19 -21.81 0.48 1.43
C ARG A 19 -20.65 -0.44 1.73
N SER A 20 -20.13 -1.06 0.69
CA SER A 20 -18.88 -1.81 0.79
C SER A 20 -17.71 -0.87 1.07
N ILE A 21 -16.66 -1.40 1.69
CA ILE A 21 -15.45 -0.62 1.97
C ILE A 21 -14.80 -0.09 0.67
N ASP A 22 -14.88 -0.86 -0.43
CA ASP A 22 -14.34 -0.46 -1.73
C ASP A 22 -15.09 0.71 -2.38
N GLU A 23 -16.38 0.89 -2.06
CA GLU A 23 -17.18 2.04 -2.47
C GLU A 23 -16.83 3.28 -1.65
N ILE A 24 -16.63 3.12 -0.34
CA ILE A 24 -16.22 4.23 0.54
C ILE A 24 -14.84 4.75 0.12
N VAL A 25 -13.88 3.85 -0.11
CA VAL A 25 -12.53 4.22 -0.56
C VAL A 25 -12.54 4.89 -1.93
N ALA A 26 -13.49 4.53 -2.81
CA ALA A 26 -13.63 5.15 -4.12
C ALA A 26 -14.03 6.63 -4.06
N GLU A 27 -14.63 7.07 -2.96
CA GLU A 27 -15.10 8.46 -2.78
C GLU A 27 -14.06 9.36 -2.12
N ILE A 28 -12.96 8.81 -1.61
CA ILE A 28 -11.87 9.61 -1.06
C ILE A 28 -11.34 10.51 -2.18
N ALA A 29 -11.39 11.82 -1.95
CA ALA A 29 -11.08 12.82 -2.96
C ALA A 29 -9.62 12.78 -3.42
N ASN A 30 -9.39 13.26 -4.65
CA ASN A 30 -8.08 13.44 -5.27
C ASN A 30 -7.22 12.16 -5.37
N PRO A 31 -7.75 11.02 -5.85
CA PRO A 31 -6.91 9.86 -6.12
C PRO A 31 -5.92 10.18 -7.25
N VAL A 32 -4.65 9.83 -7.06
CA VAL A 32 -3.74 9.59 -8.19
C VAL A 32 -4.24 8.35 -8.92
N ASP A 33 -4.38 7.24 -8.18
CA ASP A 33 -5.13 6.06 -8.61
C ASP A 33 -5.28 5.03 -7.47
N ILE A 34 -6.13 4.03 -7.70
CA ILE A 34 -6.40 2.89 -6.82
C ILE A 34 -6.33 1.61 -7.65
N TRP A 35 -5.48 0.68 -7.22
CA TRP A 35 -5.25 -0.62 -7.80
C TRP A 35 -5.74 -1.72 -6.86
N ASN A 36 -6.66 -2.55 -7.35
CA ASN A 36 -7.10 -3.77 -6.69
C ASN A 36 -6.68 -4.97 -7.55
N ALA A 37 -6.18 -6.02 -6.92
CA ALA A 37 -5.70 -7.21 -7.62
C ALA A 37 -6.90 -8.05 -8.04
N ASP A 38 -7.51 -7.63 -9.15
CA ASP A 38 -8.53 -8.35 -9.90
C ASP A 38 -7.94 -8.69 -11.27
N ALA A 39 -8.24 -9.89 -11.78
CA ALA A 39 -7.86 -10.31 -13.13
C ALA A 39 -8.28 -9.31 -14.20
N SER A 40 -9.43 -8.65 -14.03
CA SER A 40 -9.95 -7.66 -14.98
C SER A 40 -9.09 -6.39 -15.07
N ALA A 41 -8.32 -6.09 -14.02
CA ALA A 41 -7.45 -4.93 -13.93
C ALA A 41 -6.03 -5.21 -14.48
N MET A 42 -5.76 -6.40 -15.03
CA MET A 42 -4.41 -6.81 -15.40
C MET A 42 -4.27 -7.05 -16.89
N THR A 43 -3.22 -6.48 -17.47
CA THR A 43 -2.72 -6.90 -18.78
C THR A 43 -1.76 -8.06 -18.56
N ILE A 44 -2.13 -9.24 -19.02
CA ILE A 44 -1.34 -10.47 -18.88
C ILE A 44 -0.72 -10.83 -20.24
N VAL A 45 0.60 -11.00 -20.25
CA VAL A 45 1.38 -11.42 -21.41
C VAL A 45 2.25 -12.59 -20.97
N ASP A 46 2.13 -13.73 -21.66
CA ASP A 46 2.85 -14.97 -21.35
C ASP A 46 2.70 -15.41 -19.87
N GLY A 47 1.49 -15.27 -19.33
CA GLY A 47 1.17 -15.64 -17.94
C GLY A 47 1.72 -14.68 -16.88
N LYS A 48 2.35 -13.56 -17.28
CA LYS A 48 2.86 -12.53 -16.37
C LYS A 48 2.16 -11.20 -16.56
N VAL A 49 2.05 -10.42 -15.49
CA VAL A 49 1.38 -9.12 -15.48
C VAL A 49 2.33 -8.07 -16.06
N SER A 50 2.07 -7.61 -17.27
CA SER A 50 2.84 -6.51 -17.89
C SER A 50 2.37 -5.14 -17.41
N ALA A 51 1.09 -5.02 -17.02
CA ALA A 51 0.52 -3.81 -16.45
C ALA A 51 -0.62 -4.15 -15.48
N TRP A 52 -0.70 -3.40 -14.39
CA TRP A 52 -1.81 -3.36 -13.44
C TRP A 52 -2.49 -1.99 -13.56
N LEU A 53 -3.71 -1.99 -14.06
CA LEU A 53 -4.52 -0.80 -14.36
C LEU A 53 -5.25 -0.34 -13.11
N GLY A 54 -5.13 0.94 -12.80
CA GLY A 54 -5.86 1.60 -11.74
C GLY A 54 -7.24 2.06 -12.22
N ARG A 55 -8.15 2.32 -11.28
CA ARG A 55 -9.51 2.80 -11.54
C ARG A 55 -9.57 4.09 -12.36
N SER A 56 -8.59 4.98 -12.22
CA SER A 56 -8.47 6.26 -12.96
C SER A 56 -7.62 6.15 -14.22
N GLY A 57 -7.22 4.94 -14.62
CA GLY A 57 -6.52 4.66 -15.87
C GLY A 57 -4.99 4.72 -15.79
N ARG A 58 -4.40 5.01 -14.63
CA ARG A 58 -2.95 4.98 -14.41
C ARG A 58 -2.49 3.52 -14.34
N GLN A 59 -1.27 3.27 -14.75
CA GLN A 59 -0.74 1.92 -14.81
C GLN A 59 0.53 1.77 -13.99
N LEU A 60 0.63 0.66 -13.27
CA LEU A 60 1.89 0.12 -12.79
C LEU A 60 2.33 -0.93 -13.81
N ALA A 61 3.44 -0.71 -14.50
CA ALA A 61 3.86 -1.52 -15.63
C ALA A 61 5.31 -1.99 -15.52
N GLN A 62 5.63 -3.04 -16.29
CA GLN A 62 6.97 -3.59 -16.41
C GLN A 62 7.24 -4.05 -17.84
N ALA A 63 8.12 -3.32 -18.52
CA ALA A 63 8.48 -3.60 -19.91
C ALA A 63 9.28 -4.91 -20.03
N ASN A 64 10.20 -5.20 -19.10
CA ASN A 64 11.02 -6.40 -19.15
C ASN A 64 10.23 -7.63 -18.69
N ALA A 65 9.96 -8.55 -19.61
CA ALA A 65 9.19 -9.77 -19.34
C ALA A 65 9.77 -10.66 -18.23
N ALA A 66 11.08 -10.63 -18.01
CA ALA A 66 11.71 -11.40 -16.94
C ALA A 66 11.29 -10.91 -15.55
N LEU A 67 11.04 -9.60 -15.42
CA LEU A 67 10.82 -8.90 -14.14
C LEU A 67 9.33 -8.64 -13.84
N ARG A 68 8.43 -9.16 -14.68
CA ARG A 68 6.98 -9.01 -14.49
C ARG A 68 6.49 -9.96 -13.38
N PRO A 69 5.63 -9.51 -12.46
CA PRO A 69 5.02 -10.39 -11.47
C PRO A 69 4.00 -11.33 -12.11
N THR A 70 3.59 -12.37 -11.39
CA THR A 70 2.48 -13.26 -11.79
C THR A 70 1.26 -12.99 -10.94
N TYR A 71 0.06 -13.01 -11.51
CA TYR A 71 -1.17 -12.93 -10.73
C TYR A 71 -1.55 -14.30 -10.16
N THR A 72 -1.92 -14.34 -8.88
CA THR A 72 -2.43 -15.53 -8.19
C THR A 72 -3.68 -15.17 -7.38
N GLY A 73 -4.34 -16.17 -6.77
CA GLY A 73 -5.48 -15.91 -5.87
C GLY A 73 -5.16 -15.04 -4.65
N ASN A 74 -3.87 -14.79 -4.35
CA ASN A 74 -3.42 -13.91 -3.26
C ASN A 74 -3.09 -12.48 -3.73
N GLY A 75 -3.19 -12.19 -5.04
CA GLY A 75 -2.76 -10.93 -5.65
C GLY A 75 -1.57 -11.09 -6.59
N LEU A 76 -0.85 -10.00 -6.85
CA LEU A 76 0.35 -10.01 -7.69
C LEU A 76 1.52 -10.54 -6.88
N ARG A 77 2.14 -11.65 -7.32
CA ARG A 77 3.32 -12.27 -6.72
C ARG A 77 4.60 -11.67 -7.30
N PHE A 78 5.47 -11.13 -6.43
CA PHE A 78 6.72 -10.43 -6.78
C PHE A 78 7.99 -11.26 -6.58
N MET A 79 7.81 -12.55 -6.35
CA MET A 79 8.87 -13.52 -6.07
C MET A 79 8.78 -14.73 -6.99
N ASP A 80 9.89 -15.44 -7.11
CA ASP A 80 9.93 -16.74 -7.74
C ASP A 80 9.23 -17.79 -6.87
N GLN A 81 8.42 -18.64 -7.50
CA GLN A 81 7.58 -19.58 -6.76
C GLN A 81 8.33 -20.76 -6.13
N ASN A 82 9.51 -21.08 -6.66
CA ASN A 82 10.28 -22.24 -6.24
C ASN A 82 11.32 -21.85 -5.20
N THR A 83 11.93 -20.67 -5.38
CA THR A 83 13.01 -20.18 -4.52
C THR A 83 12.55 -19.15 -3.49
N MET A 84 11.31 -18.64 -3.61
CA MET A 84 10.76 -17.54 -2.79
C MET A 84 11.59 -16.25 -2.80
N SER A 85 12.56 -16.16 -3.72
CA SER A 85 13.43 -14.99 -3.86
C SER A 85 12.70 -13.89 -4.63
N PRO A 86 12.84 -12.62 -4.24
CA PRO A 86 12.31 -11.49 -5.02
C PRO A 86 12.82 -11.53 -6.46
N ASN A 87 11.93 -11.32 -7.44
CA ASN A 87 12.30 -11.37 -8.86
C ASN A 87 11.50 -10.44 -9.76
N ALA A 88 10.56 -9.68 -9.21
CA ALA A 88 9.68 -8.83 -9.98
C ALA A 88 9.40 -7.51 -9.30
N TYR A 89 9.00 -6.53 -10.10
CA TYR A 89 8.51 -5.23 -9.64
C TYR A 89 7.67 -4.59 -10.74
N LEU A 90 6.80 -3.65 -10.35
CA LEU A 90 6.10 -2.76 -11.26
C LEU A 90 6.50 -1.32 -10.99
N ALA A 91 6.57 -0.50 -12.03
CA ALA A 91 6.83 0.93 -11.93
C ALA A 91 5.64 1.74 -12.44
N LEU A 92 5.38 2.89 -11.83
CA LEU A 92 4.33 3.79 -12.27
C LEU A 92 4.66 4.32 -13.67
N ALA A 93 3.81 4.00 -14.63
CA ALA A 93 3.96 4.38 -16.03
C ALA A 93 3.46 5.81 -16.27
N GLY A 94 4.09 6.48 -17.24
CA GLY A 94 3.75 7.84 -17.65
C GLY A 94 4.16 8.88 -16.60
N THR A 95 3.27 9.87 -16.37
CA THR A 95 3.53 11.00 -15.47
C THR A 95 3.85 10.54 -14.05
N GLN A 96 4.90 11.07 -13.44
CA GLN A 96 5.27 10.70 -12.07
C GLN A 96 4.48 11.52 -11.04
N ILE A 97 4.41 11.03 -9.80
CA ILE A 97 3.68 11.73 -8.73
C ILE A 97 4.38 13.05 -8.37
N ALA A 98 5.70 13.12 -8.55
CA ALA A 98 6.55 14.28 -8.24
C ALA A 98 6.44 14.69 -6.75
N ALA A 99 6.78 15.93 -6.42
CA ALA A 99 6.67 16.47 -5.08
C ALA A 99 5.22 16.82 -4.74
N GLN A 100 4.76 16.43 -3.56
CA GLN A 100 3.40 16.69 -3.07
C GLN A 100 3.45 17.31 -1.67
N ASN A 101 2.66 18.36 -1.41
CA ASN A 101 2.57 18.92 -0.06
C ASN A 101 1.80 17.98 0.87
N THR A 102 0.70 17.43 0.39
CA THR A 102 -0.10 16.45 1.12
C THR A 102 -0.28 15.22 0.26
N MET A 103 -0.26 14.05 0.88
CA MET A 103 -0.41 12.80 0.16
C MET A 103 -0.79 11.67 1.11
N THR A 104 -1.44 10.64 0.57
CA THR A 104 -1.69 9.38 1.27
C THR A 104 -1.33 8.23 0.35
N VAL A 105 -0.66 7.21 0.89
CA VAL A 105 -0.38 5.94 0.19
C VAL A 105 -0.87 4.81 1.08
N ALA A 106 -1.80 4.00 0.58
CA ALA A 106 -2.32 2.83 1.28
C ALA A 106 -1.97 1.56 0.51
N SER A 107 -1.53 0.51 1.18
CA SER A 107 -1.15 -0.74 0.53
C SER A 107 -1.44 -1.96 1.38
N ARG A 108 -1.85 -3.05 0.74
CA ARG A 108 -1.92 -4.40 1.35
C ARG A 108 -0.89 -5.30 0.68
N VAL A 109 0.04 -5.78 1.48
CA VAL A 109 1.11 -6.70 1.09
C VAL A 109 1.09 -7.91 2.01
N ARG A 110 1.45 -9.07 1.46
CA ARG A 110 1.74 -10.28 2.23
C ARG A 110 3.13 -10.77 1.90
N LEU A 111 4.03 -10.75 2.87
CA LEU A 111 5.35 -11.38 2.75
C LEU A 111 5.23 -12.89 2.99
N VAL A 112 6.15 -13.66 2.41
CA VAL A 112 6.26 -15.09 2.74
C VAL A 112 6.82 -15.28 4.14
N PRO A 113 6.32 -16.26 4.91
CA PRO A 113 6.81 -16.53 6.26
C PRO A 113 8.34 -16.74 6.34
N GLU A 114 8.92 -17.37 5.32
CA GLU A 114 10.35 -17.68 5.24
C GLU A 114 11.23 -16.42 5.16
N SER A 115 10.69 -15.29 4.70
CA SER A 115 11.44 -14.04 4.58
C SER A 115 11.36 -13.16 5.82
N LEU A 116 10.45 -13.43 6.75
CA LEU A 116 10.26 -12.60 7.96
C LEU A 116 11.50 -12.51 8.86
N PRO A 117 12.39 -13.52 8.94
CA PRO A 117 13.65 -13.40 9.68
C PRO A 117 14.76 -12.65 8.92
N VAL A 118 14.51 -12.17 7.70
CA VAL A 118 15.50 -11.46 6.88
C VAL A 118 15.30 -9.95 7.04
N ASP A 119 16.38 -9.21 7.32
CA ASP A 119 16.29 -7.76 7.38
C ASP A 119 16.05 -7.18 5.98
N LEU A 120 15.25 -6.12 5.97
CA LEU A 120 15.04 -5.22 4.84
C LEU A 120 14.35 -5.86 3.64
N HIS A 121 13.05 -5.57 3.52
CA HIS A 121 12.30 -5.72 2.27
C HIS A 121 11.61 -4.41 1.89
N TYR A 122 11.91 -3.88 0.71
CA TYR A 122 11.23 -2.73 0.16
C TYR A 122 9.90 -3.15 -0.46
N LEU A 123 8.80 -2.65 0.08
CA LEU A 123 7.46 -2.98 -0.41
C LEU A 123 7.09 -2.08 -1.59
N TRP A 124 7.25 -0.77 -1.40
CA TRP A 124 7.06 0.22 -2.45
C TRP A 124 7.89 1.47 -2.17
N GLY A 125 8.04 2.28 -3.21
CA GLY A 125 8.54 3.64 -3.12
C GLY A 125 9.63 3.97 -4.14
N TRP A 126 10.51 4.88 -3.74
CA TRP A 126 11.58 5.42 -4.56
C TRP A 126 12.89 5.63 -3.78
N HIS A 127 14.01 5.52 -4.51
CA HIS A 127 15.35 5.48 -3.94
C HIS A 127 15.97 6.86 -3.77
N GLN A 128 15.69 7.85 -4.62
CA GLN A 128 16.24 9.21 -4.47
C GLN A 128 15.29 10.28 -5.03
N PRO A 129 14.86 11.25 -4.20
CA PRO A 129 15.00 11.27 -2.74
C PRO A 129 14.32 10.05 -2.10
N PHE A 130 14.82 9.60 -0.93
CA PHE A 130 14.25 8.42 -0.27
C PHE A 130 12.78 8.68 0.09
N ASN A 131 11.86 7.90 -0.47
CA ASN A 131 10.48 7.85 0.00
C ASN A 131 9.93 6.45 -0.22
N ARG A 132 9.95 5.62 0.83
CA ARG A 132 9.77 4.17 0.67
C ARG A 132 9.32 3.48 1.94
N LEU A 133 8.48 2.48 1.77
CA LEU A 133 8.02 1.60 2.84
C LEU A 133 8.88 0.33 2.88
N GLN A 134 9.35 0.00 4.08
CA GLN A 134 10.25 -1.10 4.36
C GLN A 134 9.65 -2.00 5.42
N TYR A 135 9.73 -3.30 5.21
CA TYR A 135 9.76 -4.27 6.30
C TYR A 135 11.19 -4.35 6.82
N ARG A 136 11.37 -4.43 8.14
CA ARG A 136 12.66 -4.57 8.81
C ARG A 136 12.61 -5.69 9.82
N TYR A 137 13.74 -6.39 9.94
CA TYR A 137 13.96 -7.40 10.97
C TYR A 137 15.34 -7.18 11.58
N VAL A 138 15.37 -6.62 12.78
CA VAL A 138 16.62 -6.23 13.45
C VAL A 138 16.65 -6.82 14.85
N SER A 139 17.67 -7.62 15.13
CA SER A 139 17.92 -8.20 16.45
C SER A 139 16.70 -8.94 17.05
N GLY A 140 15.97 -9.68 16.21
CA GLY A 140 14.78 -10.43 16.65
C GLY A 140 13.46 -9.68 16.57
N ASN A 141 13.48 -8.37 16.30
CA ASN A 141 12.27 -7.53 16.24
C ASN A 141 11.89 -7.25 14.79
N ASN A 142 10.61 -7.39 14.49
CA ASN A 142 10.03 -7.00 13.20
C ASN A 142 9.25 -5.69 13.33
N PHE A 143 9.43 -4.80 12.35
CA PHE A 143 8.73 -3.53 12.31
C PHE A 143 8.59 -3.03 10.88
N MET A 144 7.59 -2.19 10.65
CA MET A 144 7.46 -1.43 9.42
C MET A 144 8.16 -0.09 9.58
N ARG A 145 8.92 0.31 8.57
CA ARG A 145 9.58 1.61 8.51
C ARG A 145 9.15 2.35 7.25
N LEU A 146 8.57 3.54 7.44
CA LEU A 146 8.45 4.53 6.38
C LEU A 146 9.67 5.45 6.44
N GLN A 147 10.47 5.46 5.37
CA GLN A 147 11.62 6.36 5.25
C GLN A 147 11.28 7.52 4.32
N VAL A 148 11.44 8.76 4.80
CA VAL A 148 11.25 10.01 4.06
C VAL A 148 12.50 10.88 4.21
N GLY A 149 13.35 10.88 3.18
CA GLY A 149 14.70 11.44 3.26
C GLY A 149 15.50 10.77 4.39
N ASN A 150 15.90 11.58 5.37
CA ASN A 150 16.63 11.14 6.56
C ASN A 150 15.72 10.78 7.75
N VAL A 151 14.40 10.93 7.61
CA VAL A 151 13.41 10.64 8.65
C VAL A 151 12.94 9.20 8.50
N ASN A 152 12.89 8.47 9.62
CA ASN A 152 12.30 7.14 9.70
C ASN A 152 11.10 7.18 10.66
N VAL A 153 9.98 6.61 10.25
CA VAL A 153 8.79 6.41 11.07
C VAL A 153 8.55 4.92 11.19
N GLU A 154 8.53 4.42 12.42
CA GLU A 154 8.58 2.98 12.70
C GLU A 154 7.37 2.55 13.51
N VAL A 155 6.79 1.42 13.12
CA VAL A 155 5.70 0.77 13.84
C VAL A 155 6.08 -0.69 14.04
N ASP A 156 6.24 -1.10 15.30
CA ASP A 156 6.52 -2.48 15.66
C ASP A 156 5.37 -3.39 15.23
N LEU A 157 5.72 -4.54 14.67
CA LEU A 157 4.76 -5.55 14.26
C LEU A 157 4.56 -6.59 15.36
N PRO A 158 3.33 -7.14 15.53
CA PRO A 158 3.12 -8.24 16.47
C PRO A 158 3.90 -9.49 16.05
N ALA A 159 4.42 -10.25 17.00
CA ALA A 159 5.21 -11.45 16.73
C ALA A 159 4.51 -12.48 15.82
N ASN A 160 3.18 -12.50 15.80
CA ASN A 160 2.34 -13.41 15.02
C ASN A 160 1.70 -12.76 13.78
N HIS A 161 2.27 -11.67 13.25
CA HIS A 161 1.70 -10.94 12.09
C HIS A 161 1.64 -11.78 10.78
N GLY A 162 2.36 -12.90 10.69
CA GLY A 162 2.21 -13.87 9.59
C GLY A 162 2.60 -13.35 8.19
N GLY A 163 3.26 -12.20 8.13
CA GLY A 163 3.61 -11.52 6.88
C GLY A 163 2.50 -10.66 6.27
N ASP A 164 1.27 -10.69 6.80
CA ASP A 164 0.16 -9.87 6.33
C ASP A 164 0.30 -8.43 6.87
N ILE A 165 0.44 -7.47 5.97
CA ILE A 165 0.75 -6.08 6.27
C ILE A 165 -0.20 -5.17 5.50
N GLY A 166 -1.15 -4.56 6.21
CA GLY A 166 -1.93 -3.43 5.75
C GLY A 166 -1.31 -2.13 6.27
N ALA A 167 -0.85 -1.25 5.39
CA ALA A 167 -0.18 -0.01 5.77
C ALA A 167 -0.81 1.21 5.09
N VAL A 168 -0.90 2.32 5.83
CA VAL A 168 -1.30 3.64 5.32
C VAL A 168 -0.25 4.65 5.75
N ALA A 169 0.43 5.26 4.77
CA ALA A 169 1.35 6.38 4.97
C ALA A 169 0.63 7.69 4.65
N VAL A 170 0.67 8.65 5.58
CA VAL A 170 0.07 9.98 5.42
C VAL A 170 1.16 11.03 5.51
N TYR A 171 1.16 11.99 4.60
CA TYR A 171 2.12 13.08 4.54
C TYR A 171 1.39 14.40 4.58
N ASN A 172 1.87 15.32 5.41
CA ASN A 172 1.30 16.65 5.57
C ASN A 172 2.42 17.68 5.74
N PHE A 173 2.92 18.19 4.62
CA PHE A 173 3.93 19.22 4.53
C PHE A 173 3.31 20.59 4.24
N ASN A 174 3.71 21.61 5.01
CA ASN A 174 3.30 22.99 4.78
C ASN A 174 4.48 23.81 4.21
N PRO A 175 4.43 24.21 2.93
CA PRO A 175 5.51 24.98 2.31
C PRO A 175 5.68 26.37 2.93
N ALA A 176 4.65 26.95 3.54
CA ALA A 176 4.73 28.26 4.18
C ALA A 176 5.59 28.23 5.46
N THR A 177 5.62 27.10 6.17
CA THR A 177 6.42 26.94 7.40
C THR A 177 7.68 26.12 7.19
N GLY A 178 7.91 25.58 5.98
CA GLY A 178 9.07 24.73 5.68
C GLY A 178 9.11 23.43 6.49
N GLY A 179 7.94 22.96 6.96
CA GLY A 179 7.86 21.84 7.87
C GLY A 179 6.49 21.15 7.84
N GLY A 180 6.45 19.92 8.34
CA GLY A 180 5.25 19.10 8.34
C GLY A 180 5.42 17.82 9.12
N THR A 181 4.47 16.91 8.95
CA THR A 181 4.49 15.58 9.54
C THR A 181 4.35 14.49 8.50
N THR A 182 4.87 13.32 8.82
CA THR A 182 4.55 12.07 8.14
C THR A 182 4.17 11.03 9.18
N ALA A 183 3.15 10.25 8.89
CA ALA A 183 2.61 9.23 9.76
C ALA A 183 2.56 7.89 9.03
N LEU A 184 2.89 6.82 9.75
CA LEU A 184 2.72 5.44 9.31
C LEU A 184 1.68 4.78 10.21
N HIS A 185 0.65 4.23 9.60
CA HIS A 185 -0.41 3.50 10.28
C HIS A 185 -0.43 2.05 9.77
N ILE A 186 -0.46 1.08 10.68
CA ILE A 186 -0.56 -0.34 10.36
C ILE A 186 -1.90 -0.88 10.85
N ALA A 187 -2.68 -1.45 9.93
CA ALA A 187 -4.02 -1.95 10.20
C ALA A 187 -4.00 -3.02 11.30
N GLY A 188 -4.87 -2.85 12.31
CA GLY A 188 -4.96 -3.76 13.45
C GLY A 188 -3.77 -3.72 14.44
N VAL A 189 -2.79 -2.83 14.24
CA VAL A 189 -1.57 -2.78 15.07
C VAL A 189 -1.41 -1.44 15.77
N GLY A 190 -1.19 -0.36 15.02
CA GLY A 190 -0.78 0.90 15.64
C GLY A 190 -0.32 1.95 14.65
N SER A 191 0.23 3.04 15.16
CA SER A 191 0.67 4.17 14.34
C SER A 191 1.82 4.92 14.97
N ALA A 192 2.66 5.53 14.13
CA ALA A 192 3.73 6.42 14.56
C ALA A 192 3.78 7.66 13.66
N VAL A 193 4.32 8.76 14.18
CA VAL A 193 4.40 10.05 13.48
C VAL A 193 5.79 10.65 13.69
N ALA A 194 6.34 11.28 12.66
CA ALA A 194 7.54 12.09 12.76
C ALA A 194 7.39 13.42 12.02
N ASN A 195 8.28 14.36 12.34
CA ASN A 195 8.38 15.64 11.65
C ASN A 195 9.23 15.49 10.39
N ILE A 196 8.83 16.17 9.32
CA ILE A 196 9.56 16.29 8.06
C ILE A 196 9.82 17.76 7.76
N ASN A 197 10.91 18.04 7.05
CA ASN A 197 11.33 19.41 6.67
C ASN A 197 11.34 19.62 5.15
N ALA A 198 10.90 18.62 4.39
CA ALA A 198 10.76 18.69 2.95
C ALA A 198 9.48 17.96 2.53
N ALA A 199 8.89 18.41 1.42
CA ALA A 199 7.76 17.72 0.80
C ALA A 199 8.16 16.28 0.41
N PRO A 200 7.28 15.28 0.58
CA PRO A 200 7.50 13.98 -0.02
C PRO A 200 7.58 14.10 -1.55
N GLU A 201 8.59 13.48 -2.14
CA GLU A 201 8.82 13.51 -3.59
C GLU A 201 9.02 12.09 -4.13
N PHE A 202 8.28 11.79 -5.20
CA PHE A 202 8.36 10.54 -5.95
C PHE A 202 8.71 10.83 -7.41
N GLN A 203 10.01 10.92 -7.70
CA GLN A 203 10.52 11.04 -9.08
C GLN A 203 10.30 9.76 -9.89
N GLY A 204 10.13 8.65 -9.19
CA GLY A 204 9.54 7.42 -9.68
C GLY A 204 8.68 6.82 -8.58
N PHE A 205 7.88 5.80 -8.91
CA PHE A 205 7.20 4.99 -7.92
C PHE A 205 7.28 3.53 -8.35
N THR A 206 7.72 2.65 -7.46
CA THR A 206 7.75 1.21 -7.71
C THR A 206 7.02 0.44 -6.62
N LEU A 207 6.50 -0.72 -6.99
CA LEU A 207 5.92 -1.72 -6.12
C LEU A 207 6.71 -3.02 -6.30
N GLY A 208 7.03 -3.71 -5.20
CA GLY A 208 7.95 -4.84 -5.19
C GLY A 208 9.43 -4.43 -5.05
N GLY A 209 9.69 -3.21 -4.61
CA GLY A 209 11.03 -2.64 -4.45
C GLY A 209 10.99 -1.14 -4.15
N ALA A 210 12.14 -0.46 -4.20
CA ALA A 210 12.27 0.98 -3.96
C ALA A 210 12.83 1.75 -5.18
N GLY A 211 12.79 1.19 -6.38
CA GLY A 211 13.29 1.85 -7.59
C GLY A 211 14.82 2.00 -7.61
N GLY A 212 15.33 2.74 -8.59
CA GLY A 212 16.76 2.94 -8.90
C GLY A 212 17.80 2.16 -8.10
N GLY A 213 18.35 1.11 -8.71
CA GLY A 213 19.40 0.27 -8.11
C GLY A 213 18.92 -0.75 -7.08
N VAL A 214 17.74 -0.55 -6.47
CA VAL A 214 17.14 -1.47 -5.48
C VAL A 214 15.73 -1.87 -5.93
N VAL A 215 15.69 -2.66 -6.97
CA VAL A 215 14.48 -3.23 -7.57
C VAL A 215 14.42 -4.73 -7.31
N GLN A 216 13.21 -5.30 -7.20
CA GLN A 216 12.98 -6.72 -6.89
C GLN A 216 13.46 -7.09 -5.49
N ASP A 217 12.74 -6.63 -4.48
CA ASP A 217 13.14 -6.86 -3.08
C ASP A 217 11.99 -7.36 -2.20
N MET A 218 10.79 -7.51 -2.77
CA MET A 218 9.62 -7.96 -2.02
C MET A 218 9.34 -9.46 -2.25
N PRO A 219 9.67 -10.33 -1.27
CA PRO A 219 9.36 -11.76 -1.34
C PRO A 219 7.90 -12.00 -0.94
N GLY A 220 6.95 -11.72 -1.82
CA GLY A 220 5.54 -11.86 -1.47
C GLY A 220 4.53 -11.41 -2.50
N TRP A 221 3.36 -11.01 -2.02
CA TRP A 221 2.22 -10.56 -2.81
C TRP A 221 1.80 -9.15 -2.48
N ALA A 222 1.29 -8.40 -3.47
CA ALA A 222 0.49 -7.20 -3.24
C ALA A 222 -0.91 -7.40 -3.82
N SER A 223 -1.93 -7.00 -3.05
CA SER A 223 -3.33 -7.14 -3.46
C SER A 223 -4.06 -5.81 -3.57
N LYS A 224 -3.60 -4.78 -2.86
CA LYS A 224 -4.19 -3.44 -2.88
C LYS A 224 -3.10 -2.38 -2.83
N LEU A 225 -3.28 -1.33 -3.62
CA LEU A 225 -2.48 -0.10 -3.53
C LEU A 225 -3.38 1.08 -3.89
N GLY A 226 -3.30 2.16 -3.15
CA GLY A 226 -3.96 3.42 -3.49
C GLY A 226 -3.07 4.60 -3.15
N ILE A 227 -3.15 5.64 -3.97
CA ILE A 227 -2.38 6.86 -3.81
C ILE A 227 -3.31 8.06 -4.01
N TRP A 228 -3.27 9.03 -3.11
CA TRP A 228 -4.09 10.26 -3.16
C TRP A 228 -3.19 11.47 -2.95
N THR A 229 -3.43 12.57 -3.65
CA THR A 229 -2.72 13.85 -3.46
C THR A 229 -3.29 14.69 -2.30
N GLY A 230 -3.96 14.03 -1.36
CA GLY A 230 -4.48 14.62 -0.14
C GLY A 230 -4.04 13.84 1.08
N ALA A 231 -3.93 14.51 2.22
CA ALA A 231 -3.75 13.86 3.52
C ALA A 231 -5.11 13.30 3.98
N ALA A 232 -5.16 12.01 4.32
CA ALA A 232 -6.39 11.36 4.79
C ALA A 232 -6.94 12.07 6.03
N SER A 233 -8.24 12.38 6.01
CA SER A 233 -8.96 12.79 7.21
C SER A 233 -9.10 11.61 8.19
N GLY A 234 -9.62 11.86 9.40
CA GLY A 234 -9.87 10.77 10.36
C GLY A 234 -10.82 9.69 9.82
N ALA A 235 -11.84 10.08 9.06
CA ALA A 235 -12.79 9.14 8.44
C ALA A 235 -12.15 8.38 7.26
N ASP A 236 -11.41 9.09 6.40
CA ASP A 236 -10.71 8.47 5.28
C ASP A 236 -9.67 7.47 5.78
N LEU A 237 -8.90 7.84 6.82
CA LEU A 237 -7.90 6.96 7.41
C LEU A 237 -8.53 5.70 7.99
N ALA A 238 -9.66 5.80 8.69
CA ALA A 238 -10.38 4.64 9.20
C ALA A 238 -10.86 3.72 8.07
N ALA A 239 -11.38 4.30 6.99
CA ALA A 239 -11.81 3.53 5.81
C ALA A 239 -10.61 2.85 5.13
N LEU A 240 -9.49 3.55 4.95
CA LEU A 240 -8.28 3.00 4.35
C LEU A 240 -7.69 1.87 5.19
N LEU A 241 -7.65 2.01 6.52
CA LEU A 241 -7.17 0.96 7.43
C LEU A 241 -8.07 -0.28 7.39
N ALA A 242 -9.39 -0.11 7.31
CA ALA A 242 -10.32 -1.23 7.11
C ALA A 242 -10.19 -1.86 5.72
N TRP A 243 -9.82 -1.07 4.71
CA TRP A 243 -9.64 -1.55 3.34
C TRP A 243 -8.36 -2.38 3.16
N VAL A 244 -7.26 -1.98 3.79
CA VAL A 244 -5.98 -2.71 3.72
C VAL A 244 -5.83 -3.76 4.81
N GLY A 245 -6.66 -3.72 5.86
CA GLY A 245 -6.72 -4.68 6.97
C GLY A 245 -7.33 -6.03 6.61
#